data_AF-A0A0A9DJY4-F1
#
_entry.id   AF-A0A0A9DJY4-F1
#
_cell.length_a   1.000
_cell.length_b   1.000
_cell.length_c   1.000
_cell.angle_alpha   90.00
_cell.angle_beta   90.00
_cell.angle_gamma   90.00
#
_symmetry.space_group_name_H-M   'P 1'
#
loop_
_entity.id
_entity.type
_entity.pdbx_description
1 polymer ?
#
loop_
_entity_poly.entity_id
_entity_poly.type
_entity_poly.pdbx_seq_one_letter_code
_entity_poly.pdbx_strand_id
1 'polypeptide(L)'
;MEAALKSYFGYSAFRPYQREIIQKVLDGRDCLVVMATGSGKSICYQIPPLVTKKTAVVVSPLLSLMQDQVMSLKQKGVKSEYLGSTQMNSSASSEAEKGLFDVLYMTPEKAISLPSRIN
;
A
#
# COMPACT_ATOMS: atom_id res chain seq x y z
N MET A 1 -12.58 -9.81 -2.66
CA MET A 1 -11.15 -9.42 -2.83
C MET A 1 -10.52 -10.01 -4.10
N GLU A 2 -11.07 -11.11 -4.60
CA GLU A 2 -10.72 -11.87 -5.80
C GLU A 2 -10.87 -11.02 -7.07
N ALA A 3 -11.93 -10.20 -7.14
CA ALA A 3 -12.10 -9.24 -8.23
C ALA A 3 -10.92 -8.25 -8.31
N ALA A 4 -10.48 -7.70 -7.16
CA ALA A 4 -9.32 -6.81 -7.13
C ALA A 4 -8.02 -7.53 -7.53
N LEU A 5 -7.83 -8.77 -7.05
CA LEU A 5 -6.70 -9.61 -7.45
C LEU A 5 -6.66 -9.81 -8.97
N LYS A 6 -7.79 -10.14 -9.59
CA LYS A 6 -7.89 -10.34 -11.04
C LYS A 6 -7.71 -9.04 -11.81
N SER A 7 -8.44 -7.98 -11.45
CA SER A 7 -8.47 -6.72 -12.19
C SER A 7 -7.17 -5.92 -12.11
N TYR A 8 -6.53 -5.87 -10.95
CA TYR A 8 -5.31 -5.07 -10.76
C TYR A 8 -4.02 -5.88 -10.86
N PHE A 9 -4.04 -7.17 -10.50
CA PHE A 9 -2.82 -7.99 -10.45
C PHE A 9 -2.79 -9.11 -11.49
N GLY A 10 -3.88 -9.37 -12.21
CA GLY A 10 -3.94 -10.38 -13.27
C GLY A 10 -3.90 -11.82 -12.77
N TYR A 11 -3.98 -12.06 -11.46
CA TYR A 11 -3.94 -13.41 -10.89
C TYR A 11 -5.35 -13.98 -10.71
N SER A 12 -5.51 -15.26 -11.03
CA SER A 12 -6.80 -15.98 -10.90
C SER A 12 -7.06 -16.51 -9.49
N ALA A 13 -6.01 -16.69 -8.69
CA ALA A 13 -6.09 -17.23 -7.34
C ALA A 13 -5.00 -16.66 -6.44
N PHE A 14 -5.29 -16.59 -5.15
CA PHE A 14 -4.31 -16.28 -4.12
C PHE A 14 -3.31 -17.41 -3.94
N ARG A 15 -2.06 -17.06 -3.65
CA ARG A 15 -1.08 -18.01 -3.12
C ARG A 15 -1.44 -18.39 -1.68
N PRO A 16 -0.86 -19.49 -1.15
CA PRO A 16 -1.11 -19.90 0.23
C PRO A 16 -0.99 -18.74 1.23
N TYR A 17 -1.89 -18.72 2.21
CA TYR A 17 -2.01 -17.74 3.29
C TYR A 17 -2.39 -16.31 2.90
N GLN A 18 -2.18 -15.86 1.65
CA GLN A 18 -2.49 -14.48 1.26
C GLN A 18 -3.95 -14.09 1.54
N ARG A 19 -4.91 -14.95 1.13
CA ARG A 19 -6.34 -14.71 1.34
C ARG A 19 -6.68 -14.60 2.83
N GLU A 20 -6.11 -15.47 3.66
CA GLU A 20 -6.33 -15.47 5.11
C GLU A 20 -5.80 -14.20 5.75
N ILE A 21 -4.58 -13.77 5.39
CA ILE A 21 -3.96 -12.54 5.87
C ILE A 21 -4.81 -11.33 5.49
N ILE A 22 -5.22 -11.23 4.22
CA ILE A 22 -6.04 -10.12 3.72
C ILE A 22 -7.37 -10.07 4.47
N GLN A 23 -8.01 -11.22 4.70
CA GLN A 23 -9.26 -11.27 5.46
C GLN A 23 -9.08 -10.74 6.88
N LYS A 24 -8.03 -11.15 7.60
CA LYS A 24 -7.74 -10.63 8.95
C LYS A 24 -7.56 -9.11 8.95
N VAL A 25 -6.84 -8.57 7.97
CA VAL A 25 -6.67 -7.11 7.82
C VAL A 25 -8.01 -6.41 7.55
N LEU A 26 -8.85 -6.98 6.67
CA LEU A 26 -10.19 -6.44 6.38
C LEU A 26 -11.12 -6.50 7.59
N ASP A 27 -10.94 -7.49 8.47
CA ASP A 27 -11.66 -7.62 9.74
C ASP A 27 -11.12 -6.67 10.83
N GLY A 28 -10.17 -5.80 10.49
CA GLY A 28 -9.57 -4.83 11.41
C GLY A 28 -8.61 -5.45 12.43
N ARG A 29 -8.02 -6.62 12.13
CA ARG A 29 -7.10 -7.33 13.01
C ARG A 29 -5.65 -7.01 12.66
N ASP A 30 -4.87 -6.71 13.70
CA ASP A 30 -3.41 -6.62 13.57
C ASP A 30 -2.81 -7.97 13.18
N CYS A 31 -1.82 -7.93 12.29
CA CYS A 31 -1.21 -9.12 11.72
C CYS A 31 0.32 -9.02 11.72
N LEU A 32 1.00 -10.03 12.26
CA LEU A 32 2.41 -10.28 12.01
C LEU A 32 2.53 -11.32 10.89
N VAL A 33 3.19 -10.95 9.79
CA VAL A 33 3.31 -11.79 8.59
C VAL A 33 4.78 -12.06 8.31
N VAL A 34 5.18 -13.33 8.43
CA VAL A 34 6.53 -13.79 8.08
C VAL A 34 6.42 -14.64 6.82
N MET A 35 6.88 -14.10 5.70
CA MET A 35 6.85 -14.78 4.41
C MET A 35 8.17 -14.59 3.67
N ALA A 36 8.61 -15.62 2.95
CA ALA A 36 9.84 -15.57 2.15
C ALA A 36 9.78 -14.48 1.06
N THR A 37 10.94 -14.03 0.59
CA THR A 37 11.04 -13.18 -0.60
C THR A 37 10.38 -13.87 -1.80
N GLY A 38 9.73 -13.08 -2.66
CA GLY A 38 9.03 -13.61 -3.84
C GLY A 38 7.68 -14.29 -3.54
N SER A 39 7.32 -14.50 -2.28
CA SER A 39 6.03 -15.12 -1.86
C SER A 39 4.79 -14.31 -2.25
N GLY A 40 4.95 -13.01 -2.53
CA GLY A 40 3.83 -12.10 -2.84
C GLY A 40 3.26 -11.42 -1.61
N LYS A 41 4.05 -11.23 -0.53
CA LYS A 41 3.64 -10.52 0.69
C LYS A 41 3.03 -9.13 0.46
N SER A 42 3.40 -8.45 -0.63
CA SER A 42 2.89 -7.10 -0.92
C SER A 42 1.40 -7.07 -1.23
N ILE A 43 0.88 -8.12 -1.87
CA ILE A 43 -0.55 -8.29 -2.15
C ILE A 43 -1.36 -8.22 -0.86
N CYS A 44 -0.81 -8.72 0.26
CA CYS A 44 -1.50 -8.76 1.54
C CYS A 44 -1.87 -7.37 2.09
N TYR A 45 -1.09 -6.34 1.79
CA TYR A 45 -1.40 -4.95 2.19
C TYR A 45 -1.87 -4.06 1.03
N GLN A 46 -1.68 -4.47 -0.23
CA GLN A 46 -2.11 -3.70 -1.41
C GLN A 46 -3.57 -3.97 -1.82
N ILE A 47 -4.11 -5.15 -1.55
CA ILE A 47 -5.52 -5.46 -1.87
C ILE A 47 -6.52 -4.84 -0.89
N PRO A 48 -6.32 -4.85 0.44
CA PRO A 48 -7.26 -4.26 1.38
C PRO A 48 -7.80 -2.87 0.98
N PRO A 49 -6.96 -1.86 0.65
CA PRO A 49 -7.44 -0.52 0.30
C PRO A 49 -8.34 -0.51 -0.95
N LEU A 50 -8.07 -1.38 -1.93
CA LEU A 50 -8.85 -1.52 -3.16
C LEU A 50 -10.25 -2.10 -2.91
N VAL A 51 -10.39 -2.91 -1.85
CA VAL A 51 -11.68 -3.48 -1.45
C VAL A 51 -12.46 -2.49 -0.59
N THR A 52 -11.79 -1.82 0.36
CA THR A 52 -12.44 -0.91 1.30
C THR A 52 -12.65 0.49 0.74
N LYS A 53 -12.04 0.83 -0.41
CA LYS A 53 -11.97 2.19 -0.96
C LYS A 53 -11.43 3.20 0.06
N LYS A 54 -10.38 2.78 0.77
CA LYS A 54 -9.63 3.59 1.74
C LYS A 54 -8.16 3.63 1.33
N THR A 55 -7.38 4.52 1.95
CA THR A 55 -5.93 4.56 1.75
C THR A 55 -5.22 3.55 2.66
N ALA A 56 -4.32 2.76 2.11
CA ALA A 56 -3.30 2.05 2.88
C ALA A 56 -2.02 2.89 2.94
N VAL A 57 -1.48 3.09 4.13
CA VAL A 57 -0.16 3.69 4.32
C VAL A 57 0.87 2.57 4.51
N VAL A 58 1.90 2.56 3.67
CA VAL A 58 2.96 1.54 3.69
C VAL A 58 4.28 2.21 4.05
N VAL A 59 4.76 1.96 5.27
CA VAL A 59 6.04 2.49 5.75
C VAL A 59 7.17 1.55 5.33
N SER A 60 8.18 2.08 4.63
CA SER A 60 9.34 1.30 4.16
C SER A 60 10.63 2.13 4.23
N PRO A 61 11.75 1.57 4.68
CA PRO A 61 13.03 2.30 4.74
C PRO A 61 13.73 2.42 3.39
N LEU A 62 13.33 1.62 2.38
CA LEU A 62 14.02 1.56 1.09
C LEU A 62 13.29 2.40 0.03
N LEU A 63 13.82 3.58 -0.26
CA LEU A 63 13.22 4.51 -1.22
C LEU A 63 13.14 3.94 -2.64
N SER A 64 14.19 3.25 -3.11
CA SER A 64 14.20 2.61 -4.44
C SER A 64 13.07 1.58 -4.56
N LEU A 65 12.89 0.74 -3.54
CA LEU A 65 11.78 -0.22 -3.49
C LEU A 65 10.41 0.49 -3.51
N MET A 66 10.26 1.60 -2.78
CA MET A 66 9.02 2.37 -2.77
C MET A 66 8.70 2.89 -4.19
N GLN A 67 9.69 3.45 -4.88
CA GLN A 67 9.54 3.96 -6.25
C GLN A 67 9.14 2.84 -7.22
N ASP A 68 9.80 1.68 -7.16
CA ASP A 68 9.48 0.52 -7.99
C ASP A 68 8.04 0.01 -7.73
N GLN A 69 7.63 -0.05 -6.46
CA GLN A 69 6.28 -0.47 -6.09
C GLN A 69 5.22 0.52 -6.57
N VAL A 70 5.45 1.83 -6.38
CA VAL A 70 4.54 2.89 -6.85
C VAL A 70 4.41 2.86 -8.36
N MET A 71 5.52 2.74 -9.09
CA MET A 71 5.50 2.63 -10.55
C MET A 71 4.69 1.40 -10.99
N SER A 72 4.92 0.24 -10.38
CA SER A 72 4.19 -0.99 -10.68
C SER A 72 2.69 -0.87 -10.39
N LEU A 73 2.31 -0.19 -9.30
CA LEU A 73 0.91 0.04 -8.94
C LEU A 73 0.22 1.03 -9.89
N LYS A 74 0.89 2.12 -10.26
CA LYS A 74 0.40 3.08 -11.26
C LYS A 74 0.14 2.40 -12.61
N GLN A 75 1.03 1.52 -13.06
CA GLN A 75 0.84 0.74 -14.30
C GLN A 75 -0.38 -0.19 -14.26
N LYS A 76 -0.80 -0.61 -13.05
CA LYS A 76 -2.00 -1.43 -12.83
C LYS A 76 -3.27 -0.60 -12.65
N GLY A 77 -3.18 0.74 -12.77
CA GLY A 77 -4.31 1.64 -12.55
C GLY A 77 -4.66 1.86 -11.08
N VAL A 78 -3.77 1.49 -10.15
CA VAL A 78 -3.93 1.80 -8.72
C VAL A 78 -3.40 3.21 -8.48
N LYS A 79 -4.19 4.07 -7.81
CA LYS A 79 -3.73 5.41 -7.43
C LYS A 79 -2.71 5.25 -6.30
N SER A 80 -1.44 5.45 -6.61
CA SER A 80 -0.37 5.29 -5.64
C SER A 80 0.63 6.41 -5.74
N GLU A 81 1.25 6.75 -4.63
CA GLU A 81 2.38 7.68 -4.58
C GLU A 81 3.29 7.34 -3.39
N TYR A 82 4.49 7.90 -3.36
CA TYR A 82 5.34 7.87 -2.18
C TYR A 82 5.54 9.26 -1.58
N LEU A 83 5.82 9.33 -0.28
CA LEU A 83 6.26 10.51 0.44
C LEU A 83 7.60 10.23 1.13
N GLY A 84 8.63 10.98 0.78
CA GLY A 84 9.97 10.85 1.35
C GLY A 84 10.75 12.15 1.29
N SER A 85 12.05 12.07 1.62
CA SER A 85 12.96 13.21 1.58
C SER A 85 13.14 13.77 0.17
N THR A 86 13.14 12.91 -0.85
CA THR A 86 13.23 13.30 -2.26
C THR A 86 11.87 13.15 -2.92
N GLN A 87 11.05 14.20 -2.86
CA GLN A 87 9.73 14.19 -3.49
C GLN A 87 9.78 14.82 -4.88
N MET A 88 9.46 14.05 -5.92
CA MET A 88 9.35 14.60 -7.29
C MET A 88 8.01 15.28 -7.55
N ASN A 89 6.91 14.71 -7.00
CA ASN A 89 5.57 15.27 -7.16
C ASN A 89 5.27 16.25 -6.01
N SER A 90 5.30 17.55 -6.30
CA SER A 90 5.05 18.62 -5.32
C SER A 90 3.61 18.64 -4.77
N SER A 91 2.62 18.12 -5.50
CA SER A 91 1.23 18.05 -5.01
C SER A 91 0.95 16.84 -4.12
N ALA A 92 1.84 15.84 -4.09
CA ALA A 92 1.59 14.56 -3.45
C ALA A 92 1.19 14.65 -1.97
N SER A 93 1.79 15.58 -1.21
CA SER A 93 1.42 15.76 0.21
C SER A 93 -0.02 16.28 0.36
N SER A 94 -0.41 17.27 -0.44
CA SER A 94 -1.78 17.82 -0.42
C SER A 94 -2.81 16.81 -0.93
N GLU A 95 -2.44 16.00 -1.93
CA GLU A 95 -3.30 14.94 -2.46
C GLU A 95 -3.48 13.80 -1.46
N ALA A 96 -2.42 13.46 -0.71
CA ALA A 96 -2.47 12.48 0.36
C ALA A 96 -3.40 12.92 1.50
N GLU A 97 -3.32 14.19 1.92
CA GLU A 97 -4.23 14.75 2.94
C GLU A 97 -5.71 14.71 2.53
N LYS A 98 -5.98 14.74 1.22
CA LYS A 98 -7.33 14.61 0.66
C LYS A 98 -7.77 13.15 0.45
N GLY A 99 -6.92 12.18 0.80
CA GLY A 99 -7.22 10.75 0.63
C GLY A 99 -7.29 10.29 -0.82
N LEU A 100 -6.55 10.93 -1.73
CA LEU A 100 -6.65 10.67 -3.17
C LEU A 100 -5.89 9.41 -3.66
N PHE A 101 -5.17 8.73 -2.77
CA PHE A 101 -4.39 7.53 -3.09
C PHE A 101 -4.99 6.28 -2.44
N ASP A 102 -4.98 5.17 -3.19
CA ASP A 102 -5.30 3.84 -2.67
C ASP A 102 -4.14 3.30 -1.83
N VAL A 103 -2.90 3.49 -2.29
CA VAL A 103 -1.68 3.04 -1.59
C VAL A 103 -0.67 4.18 -1.53
N LEU A 104 -0.31 4.60 -0.31
CA LEU A 104 0.66 5.65 -0.05
C LEU A 104 1.89 5.07 0.62
N TYR A 105 3.02 5.05 -0.08
CA TYR A 105 4.30 4.67 0.52
C TYR A 105 4.90 5.85 1.29
N MET A 106 5.57 5.58 2.39
CA MET A 106 6.18 6.63 3.22
C MET A 106 7.50 6.16 3.83
N THR A 107 8.50 7.04 3.90
CA THR A 107 9.71 6.74 4.68
C THR A 107 9.42 6.84 6.18
N PRO A 108 10.12 6.10 7.06
CA PRO A 108 9.90 6.18 8.49
C PRO A 108 10.05 7.60 9.04
N GLU A 109 11.05 8.35 8.56
CA GLU A 109 11.30 9.74 8.97
C GLU A 109 10.12 10.64 8.62
N LYS A 110 9.54 10.46 7.43
CA LYS A 110 8.37 11.23 7.02
C LYS A 110 7.17 10.89 7.90
N ALA A 111 6.94 9.62 8.23
CA ALA A 111 5.83 9.19 9.08
C ALA A 111 5.89 9.81 10.48
N ILE A 112 7.08 9.93 11.05
CA ILE A 112 7.30 10.54 12.37
C ILE A 112 7.17 12.06 12.32
N SER A 113 7.56 12.69 11.21
CA SER A 113 7.49 14.16 11.06
C SER A 113 6.09 14.72 10.84
N LEU A 114 5.09 13.86 10.64
CA LEU A 114 3.72 14.32 10.43
C LEU A 114 3.19 14.96 11.71
N PRO A 115 2.62 16.17 11.63
CA PRO A 115 2.03 16.80 12.80
C PRO A 115 0.90 15.92 13.33
N SER A 116 0.92 15.66 14.63
CA SER A 116 -0.17 14.99 15.32
C SER A 116 -1.40 15.90 15.25
N ARG A 117 -2.26 15.73 14.24
CA ARG A 117 -3.61 16.31 14.28
C ARG A 117 -4.43 15.50 15.27
N ILE A 118 -4.17 15.73 16.56
CA ILE A 118 -5.10 15.40 17.62
C ILE A 118 -6.15 16.51 17.56
N ASN A 119 -7.24 16.23 16.84
CA ASN A 119 -8.52 16.88 17.10
C ASN A 119 -9.35 15.91 17.94
#